data_AF-A0A086J0N4-F1
#
_entry.id   AF-A0A086J0N4-F1
#
_cell.length_a   1.000
_cell.length_b   1.000
_cell.length_c   1.000
_cell.angle_alpha   90.00
_cell.angle_beta   90.00
_cell.angle_gamma   90.00
#
_symmetry.space_group_name_H-M   'P 1'
#
loop_
_entity.id
_entity.type
_entity.pdbx_description
1 polymer ?
#
loop_
_entity_poly.entity_id
_entity_poly.type
_entity_poly.pdbx_seq_one_letter_code
_entity_poly.pdbx_strand_id
1 'polypeptide(L)'
;MAHVLVEHSVGYLLVQENGLDSVTLKEILKNAKTLGDFKKAFKLCGTLVYSDPQDALEQLEASSEGRVTPKLKEFLQINDVKVLAADKVYAQAMKDIGIKLLDEESSTELIRALRKNADSLFSVEFSKVQRSQVSLAHANSRKKIQYDTAREDHAVMQCISMLDDMTVATNDYFMRIKEMYSWHFPELITICKEQMQYLEAVNVVGNRNTANREEVLKLENGPAIVEAMDSTIGGDLIEEDFTMIMELSGVVMEKIELYTHAMQHLEKRLSTVAPNLTALVGKMVAARLILKAGGLSKLALCPSSTIQVLGAEKALFRAMKSKSKTPKYGLIFNSSFVNSTAPRMRGRVSRYLSSKCAIASRIDCYSDRVTDAYGVAMKTMVEERTKGRSTHHMPTDTVLQKVSEALSKEEASN
;
A
#
# COMPACT_ATOMS: atom_id res chain seq x y z
N MET A 1 -33.00 -42.45 -2.30
CA MET A 1 -33.12 -41.01 -2.61
C MET A 1 -31.75 -40.39 -2.49
N ALA A 2 -31.28 -39.67 -3.51
CA ALA A 2 -30.00 -38.99 -3.45
C ALA A 2 -30.15 -37.64 -2.74
N HIS A 3 -29.15 -37.27 -1.95
CA HIS A 3 -28.98 -35.91 -1.47
C HIS A 3 -27.99 -35.20 -2.38
N VAL A 4 -28.16 -33.91 -2.59
CA VAL A 4 -27.25 -33.08 -3.37
C VAL A 4 -26.66 -32.03 -2.44
N LEU A 5 -25.34 -31.97 -2.40
CA LEU A 5 -24.60 -30.97 -1.64
C LEU A 5 -24.21 -29.83 -2.59
N VAL A 6 -24.60 -28.61 -2.25
CA VAL A 6 -24.23 -27.42 -3.00
C VAL A 6 -23.44 -26.49 -2.11
N GLU A 7 -22.25 -26.16 -2.58
CA GLU A 7 -21.38 -25.18 -1.97
C GLU A 7 -21.78 -23.78 -2.41
N HIS A 8 -21.84 -22.88 -1.44
CA HIS A 8 -22.26 -21.51 -1.64
C HIS A 8 -21.39 -20.58 -0.81
N SER A 9 -21.28 -19.31 -1.21
CA SER A 9 -20.44 -18.32 -0.51
C SER A 9 -20.88 -18.01 0.92
N VAL A 10 -22.07 -18.47 1.31
CA VAL A 10 -22.66 -18.27 2.64
C VAL A 10 -22.57 -19.56 3.47
N GLY A 11 -22.36 -20.72 2.84
CA GLY A 11 -22.45 -22.00 3.50
C GLY A 11 -22.66 -23.19 2.58
N TYR A 12 -22.97 -24.34 3.16
CA TYR A 12 -23.40 -25.54 2.44
C TYR A 12 -24.92 -25.67 2.46
N LEU A 13 -25.48 -26.07 1.31
CA LEU A 13 -26.90 -26.37 1.13
C LEU A 13 -27.05 -27.86 0.88
N LEU A 14 -27.92 -28.51 1.65
CA LEU A 14 -28.26 -29.91 1.46
C LEU A 14 -29.72 -30.05 1.03
N VAL A 15 -29.91 -30.70 -0.12
CA VAL A 15 -31.21 -30.86 -0.73
C VAL A 15 -31.44 -32.33 -1.08
N GLN A 16 -32.59 -32.87 -0.73
CA GLN A 16 -32.98 -34.23 -1.07
C GLN A 16 -33.83 -34.25 -2.34
N GLU A 17 -33.52 -35.20 -3.21
CA GLU A 17 -34.32 -35.50 -4.38
C GLU A 17 -35.57 -36.30 -4.00
N ASN A 18 -36.74 -35.91 -4.52
CA ASN A 18 -38.03 -36.55 -4.20
C ASN A 18 -38.25 -37.93 -4.86
N GLY A 19 -37.19 -38.58 -5.37
CA GLY A 19 -37.24 -39.94 -5.93
C GLY A 19 -38.02 -40.04 -7.25
N LEU A 20 -37.86 -39.03 -8.12
CA LEU A 20 -38.47 -39.01 -9.45
C LEU A 20 -37.64 -39.86 -10.44
N ASP A 21 -38.29 -40.44 -11.45
CA ASP A 21 -37.59 -41.19 -12.50
C ASP A 21 -36.57 -40.29 -13.25
N SER A 22 -35.42 -40.83 -13.64
CA SER A 22 -34.34 -40.05 -14.27
C SER A 22 -34.78 -39.24 -15.50
N VAL A 23 -35.74 -39.76 -16.27
CA VAL A 23 -36.32 -39.10 -17.44
C VAL A 23 -37.20 -37.91 -17.03
N THR A 24 -38.09 -38.11 -16.06
CA THR A 24 -38.98 -37.05 -15.55
C THR A 24 -38.18 -35.95 -14.86
N LEU A 25 -37.12 -36.32 -14.15
CA LEU A 25 -36.21 -35.38 -13.51
C LEU A 25 -35.47 -34.52 -14.55
N LYS A 26 -34.97 -35.11 -15.64
CA LYS A 26 -34.35 -34.36 -16.75
C LYS A 26 -35.34 -33.44 -17.47
N GLU A 27 -36.58 -33.85 -17.64
CA GLU A 27 -37.63 -32.99 -18.22
C GLU A 27 -37.99 -31.82 -17.30
N ILE A 28 -38.16 -32.07 -16.00
CA ILE A 28 -38.41 -31.03 -15.00
C ILE A 28 -37.23 -30.08 -14.95
N LEU A 29 -35.98 -30.56 -14.94
CA LEU A 29 -34.79 -29.70 -14.94
C LEU A 29 -34.64 -28.85 -16.21
N LYS A 30 -35.08 -29.36 -17.37
CA LYS A 30 -35.09 -28.58 -18.63
C LYS A 30 -36.20 -27.54 -18.66
N ASN A 31 -37.36 -27.84 -18.08
CA ASN A 31 -38.55 -27.00 -18.13
C ASN A 31 -38.73 -26.08 -16.90
N ALA A 32 -37.97 -26.31 -15.82
CA ALA A 32 -38.05 -25.55 -14.59
C ALA A 32 -37.56 -24.11 -14.81
N LYS A 33 -38.53 -23.20 -14.93
CA LYS A 33 -38.30 -21.74 -14.95
C LYS A 33 -38.67 -21.08 -13.61
N THR A 34 -39.44 -21.76 -12.77
CA THR A 34 -39.94 -21.20 -11.51
C THR A 34 -39.47 -22.01 -10.30
N LEU A 35 -39.33 -21.32 -9.16
CA LEU A 35 -38.96 -21.91 -7.87
C LEU A 35 -40.01 -22.93 -7.37
N GLY A 36 -41.27 -22.76 -7.77
CA GLY A 36 -42.36 -23.68 -7.46
C GLY A 36 -42.20 -25.05 -8.11
N ASP A 37 -41.73 -25.11 -9.36
CA ASP A 37 -41.44 -26.38 -10.03
C ASP A 37 -40.20 -27.06 -9.44
N PHE A 38 -39.26 -26.25 -8.96
CA PHE A 38 -38.06 -26.74 -8.28
C PHE A 38 -38.38 -27.40 -6.93
N LYS A 39 -39.29 -26.83 -6.13
CA LYS A 39 -39.75 -27.41 -4.86
C LYS A 39 -40.51 -28.74 -5.03
N LYS A 40 -41.03 -29.03 -6.23
CA LYS A 40 -41.65 -30.33 -6.54
C LYS A 40 -40.60 -31.43 -6.74
N ALA A 41 -39.47 -31.09 -7.37
CA ALA A 41 -38.37 -32.02 -7.61
C ALA A 41 -37.46 -32.22 -6.39
N PHE A 42 -37.33 -31.18 -5.57
CA PHE A 42 -36.34 -31.10 -4.52
C PHE A 42 -36.93 -30.62 -3.19
N LYS A 43 -36.54 -31.29 -2.10
CA LYS A 43 -36.87 -30.90 -0.73
C LYS A 43 -35.61 -30.38 -0.03
N LEU A 44 -35.67 -29.18 0.54
CA LEU A 44 -34.59 -28.64 1.37
C LEU A 44 -34.48 -29.48 2.67
N CYS A 45 -33.31 -30.04 2.94
CA CYS A 45 -33.04 -30.78 4.19
C CYS A 45 -32.45 -29.87 5.26
N GLY A 46 -31.46 -29.07 4.88
CA GLY A 46 -30.80 -28.16 5.82
C GLY A 46 -29.79 -27.23 5.16
N THR A 47 -29.40 -26.21 5.91
CA THR A 47 -28.36 -25.24 5.57
C THR A 47 -27.31 -25.24 6.67
N LEU A 48 -26.04 -25.27 6.29
CA LEU A 48 -24.90 -25.05 7.18
C LEU A 48 -24.30 -23.69 6.82
N VAL A 49 -24.54 -22.67 7.64
CA VAL A 49 -24.04 -21.31 7.41
C VAL A 49 -22.65 -21.16 8.01
N TYR A 50 -21.74 -20.49 7.31
CA TYR A 50 -20.41 -20.19 7.84
C TYR A 50 -20.50 -19.23 9.03
N SER A 51 -19.74 -19.51 10.08
CA SER A 51 -19.79 -18.74 11.32
C SER A 51 -19.09 -17.38 11.15
N ASP A 52 -17.92 -17.39 10.53
CA ASP A 52 -17.09 -16.21 10.29
C ASP A 52 -16.34 -16.34 8.94
N PRO A 53 -15.66 -15.28 8.46
CA PRO A 53 -14.91 -15.34 7.20
C PRO A 53 -13.72 -16.31 7.21
N GLN A 54 -13.17 -16.63 8.38
CA GLN A 54 -12.03 -17.55 8.50
C GLN A 54 -12.49 -19.00 8.33
N ASP A 55 -13.61 -19.36 8.94
CA ASP A 55 -14.35 -20.60 8.75
C ASP A 55 -14.74 -20.73 7.28
N ALA A 56 -15.34 -19.71 6.68
CA ALA A 56 -15.68 -19.75 5.25
C ALA A 56 -14.46 -20.04 4.36
N LEU A 57 -13.29 -19.49 4.69
CA LEU A 57 -12.04 -19.72 3.97
C LEU A 57 -11.51 -21.15 4.18
N GLU A 58 -11.51 -21.64 5.42
CA GLU A 58 -11.08 -23.01 5.75
C GLU A 58 -11.96 -24.04 5.04
N GLN A 59 -13.28 -23.82 5.02
CA GLN A 59 -14.24 -24.68 4.33
C GLN A 59 -14.02 -24.67 2.82
N LEU A 60 -13.76 -23.50 2.23
CA LEU A 60 -13.45 -23.38 0.80
C LEU A 60 -12.15 -24.09 0.43
N GLU A 61 -11.11 -23.99 1.26
CA GLU A 61 -9.84 -24.68 1.04
C GLU A 61 -10.00 -26.19 1.14
N ALA A 62 -10.64 -26.65 2.22
CA ALA A 62 -10.94 -28.07 2.41
C ALA A 62 -11.75 -28.62 1.22
N SER A 63 -12.77 -27.88 0.75
CA SER A 63 -13.52 -28.20 -0.46
C SER A 63 -12.62 -28.32 -1.68
N SER A 64 -11.75 -27.34 -1.92
CA SER A 64 -10.87 -27.34 -3.09
C SER A 64 -9.89 -28.51 -3.13
N GLU A 65 -9.54 -29.05 -1.95
CA GLU A 65 -8.68 -30.23 -1.78
C GLU A 65 -9.46 -31.54 -1.64
N GLY A 66 -10.80 -31.50 -1.62
CA GLY A 66 -11.67 -32.67 -1.40
C GLY A 66 -11.69 -33.19 0.02
N ARG A 67 -11.19 -32.41 0.99
CA ARG A 67 -11.23 -32.73 2.42
C ARG A 67 -12.58 -32.35 3.00
N VAL A 68 -13.13 -33.21 3.85
CA VAL A 68 -14.34 -32.94 4.60
C VAL A 68 -13.96 -32.41 5.98
N THR A 69 -14.37 -31.19 6.30
CA THR A 69 -14.14 -30.60 7.62
C THR A 69 -15.01 -31.29 8.68
N PRO A 70 -14.66 -31.20 9.98
CA PRO A 70 -15.49 -31.74 11.06
C PRO A 70 -16.92 -31.21 11.02
N LYS A 71 -17.11 -29.90 10.76
CA LYS A 71 -18.43 -29.27 10.63
C LYS A 71 -19.25 -29.87 9.49
N LEU A 72 -18.65 -30.08 8.32
CA LEU A 72 -19.35 -30.68 7.20
C LEU A 72 -19.70 -32.16 7.49
N LYS A 73 -18.81 -32.89 8.17
CA LYS A 73 -19.07 -34.27 8.58
C LYS A 73 -20.26 -34.37 9.54
N GLU A 74 -20.30 -33.55 10.57
CA GLU A 74 -21.43 -33.48 11.52
C GLU A 74 -22.73 -33.13 10.80
N PHE A 75 -22.69 -32.15 9.89
CA PHE A 75 -23.86 -31.75 9.12
C PHE A 75 -24.41 -32.88 8.23
N LEU A 76 -23.54 -33.65 7.57
CA LEU A 76 -23.97 -34.81 6.76
C LEU A 76 -24.54 -35.94 7.64
N GLN A 77 -23.98 -36.16 8.82
CA GLN A 77 -24.46 -37.18 9.77
C GLN A 77 -25.81 -36.82 10.37
N ILE A 78 -26.02 -35.55 10.76
CA ILE A 78 -27.30 -35.07 11.31
C ILE A 78 -28.45 -35.26 10.31
N ASN A 79 -28.17 -35.19 9.00
CA ASN A 79 -29.16 -35.34 7.94
C ASN A 79 -29.29 -36.78 7.39
N ASP A 80 -28.66 -37.79 8.01
CA ASP A 80 -28.68 -39.21 7.60
C ASP A 80 -28.40 -39.43 6.09
N VAL A 81 -27.37 -38.75 5.56
CA VAL A 81 -27.03 -38.81 4.13
C VAL A 81 -26.35 -40.13 3.78
N LYS A 82 -27.00 -40.96 2.96
CA LYS A 82 -26.47 -42.27 2.50
C LYS A 82 -25.93 -42.25 1.07
N VAL A 83 -26.58 -41.47 0.20
CA VAL A 83 -26.17 -41.25 -1.20
C VAL A 83 -26.06 -39.76 -1.44
N LEU A 84 -24.91 -39.31 -1.95
CA LEU A 84 -24.59 -37.90 -2.16
C LEU A 84 -24.16 -37.62 -3.61
N ALA A 85 -24.82 -36.66 -4.24
CA ALA A 85 -24.35 -35.98 -5.44
C ALA A 85 -23.48 -34.79 -5.01
N ALA A 86 -22.18 -34.91 -5.24
CA ALA A 86 -21.15 -33.92 -4.95
C ALA A 86 -20.08 -33.94 -6.04
N ASP A 87 -19.13 -33.03 -5.96
CA ASP A 87 -17.97 -33.06 -6.87
C ASP A 87 -17.12 -34.33 -6.63
N LYS A 88 -16.48 -34.82 -7.68
CA LYS A 88 -15.64 -36.02 -7.66
C LYS A 88 -14.47 -35.91 -6.70
N VAL A 89 -14.01 -34.69 -6.43
CA VAL A 89 -12.92 -34.39 -5.48
C VAL A 89 -13.21 -34.97 -4.09
N TYR A 90 -14.49 -35.07 -3.70
CA TYR A 90 -14.91 -35.66 -2.43
C TYR A 90 -14.97 -37.20 -2.40
N ALA A 91 -14.71 -37.89 -3.52
CA ALA A 91 -14.92 -39.34 -3.62
C ALA A 91 -14.15 -40.14 -2.58
N GLN A 92 -12.92 -39.73 -2.24
CA GLN A 92 -12.13 -40.41 -1.21
C GLN A 92 -12.68 -40.13 0.19
N ALA A 93 -12.89 -38.86 0.53
CA ALA A 93 -13.39 -38.47 1.85
C ALA A 93 -14.79 -39.03 2.15
N MET A 94 -15.66 -39.14 1.14
CA MET A 94 -17.00 -39.71 1.31
C MET A 94 -16.97 -41.23 1.52
N LYS A 95 -16.02 -41.96 0.91
CA LYS A 95 -15.80 -43.39 1.21
C LYS A 95 -15.40 -43.59 2.66
N ASP A 96 -14.53 -42.74 3.19
CA ASP A 96 -14.05 -42.82 4.58
C ASP A 96 -15.19 -42.55 5.58
N ILE A 97 -16.20 -41.76 5.19
CA ILE A 97 -17.39 -41.47 6.00
C ILE A 97 -18.50 -42.53 5.79
N GLY A 98 -18.37 -43.39 4.78
CA GLY A 98 -19.37 -44.42 4.44
C GLY A 98 -20.54 -43.91 3.59
N ILE A 99 -20.40 -42.78 2.90
CA ILE A 99 -21.40 -42.19 2.02
C ILE A 99 -21.11 -42.58 0.56
N LYS A 100 -22.12 -43.14 -0.13
CA LYS A 100 -21.97 -43.51 -1.55
C LYS A 100 -22.14 -42.28 -2.44
N LEU A 101 -21.14 -41.96 -3.26
CA LEU A 101 -21.22 -40.86 -4.22
C LEU A 101 -21.99 -41.30 -5.47
N LEU A 102 -22.85 -40.42 -5.99
CA LEU A 102 -23.60 -40.64 -7.24
C LEU A 102 -22.68 -40.48 -8.47
N ASP A 103 -23.08 -41.02 -9.62
CA ASP A 103 -22.31 -40.89 -10.86
C ASP A 103 -22.03 -39.42 -11.24
N GLU A 104 -20.88 -39.17 -11.85
CA GLU A 104 -20.35 -37.83 -12.12
C GLU A 104 -21.27 -37.01 -13.03
N GLU A 105 -21.81 -37.61 -14.09
CA GLU A 105 -22.73 -36.94 -15.02
C GLU A 105 -24.05 -36.53 -14.33
N SER A 106 -24.62 -37.42 -13.52
CA SER A 106 -25.86 -37.13 -12.81
C SER A 106 -25.63 -36.07 -11.71
N SER A 107 -24.50 -36.16 -11.01
CA SER A 107 -24.15 -35.20 -9.95
C SER A 107 -23.96 -33.80 -10.51
N THR A 108 -23.26 -33.65 -11.63
CA THR A 108 -23.01 -32.34 -12.26
C THR A 108 -24.29 -31.69 -12.79
N GLU A 109 -25.20 -32.47 -13.41
CA GLU A 109 -26.52 -31.97 -13.84
C GLU A 109 -27.35 -31.43 -12.65
N LEU A 110 -27.41 -32.20 -11.56
CA LEU A 110 -28.14 -31.83 -10.35
C LEU A 110 -27.56 -30.58 -9.66
N ILE A 111 -26.24 -30.53 -9.48
CA ILE A 111 -25.55 -29.38 -8.88
C ILE A 111 -25.74 -28.12 -9.73
N ARG A 112 -25.64 -28.25 -11.07
CA ARG A 112 -25.86 -27.12 -12.01
C ARG A 112 -27.28 -26.57 -11.91
N ALA A 113 -28.28 -27.44 -11.79
CA ALA A 113 -29.66 -27.02 -11.63
C ALA A 113 -29.89 -26.29 -10.31
N LEU A 114 -29.35 -26.83 -9.21
CA LEU A 114 -29.47 -26.23 -7.88
C LEU A 114 -28.75 -24.89 -7.78
N ARG A 115 -27.55 -24.76 -8.38
CA ARG A 115 -26.76 -23.52 -8.32
C ARG A 115 -27.50 -22.31 -8.91
N LYS A 116 -28.35 -22.52 -9.91
CA LYS A 116 -29.21 -21.43 -10.46
C LYS A 116 -30.24 -20.91 -9.48
N ASN A 117 -30.71 -21.76 -8.56
CA ASN A 117 -31.75 -21.43 -7.59
C ASN A 117 -31.21 -21.32 -6.16
N ALA A 118 -29.90 -21.49 -5.95
CA ALA A 118 -29.28 -21.60 -4.62
C ALA A 118 -29.52 -20.35 -3.76
N ASP A 119 -29.38 -19.14 -4.33
CA ASP A 119 -29.61 -17.87 -3.64
C ASP A 119 -31.01 -17.82 -3.00
N SER A 120 -32.01 -18.29 -3.76
CA SER A 120 -33.40 -18.31 -3.34
C SER A 120 -33.71 -19.41 -2.31
N LEU A 121 -32.96 -20.53 -2.34
CA LEU A 121 -33.10 -21.63 -1.38
C LEU A 121 -32.47 -21.31 -0.03
N PHE A 122 -31.39 -20.53 -0.01
CA PHE A 122 -30.81 -20.00 1.22
C PHE A 122 -31.71 -18.97 1.92
N SER A 123 -32.73 -18.44 1.24
CA SER A 123 -33.57 -17.35 1.76
C SER A 123 -32.76 -16.13 2.21
N VAL A 124 -31.60 -15.89 1.57
CA VAL A 124 -30.69 -14.79 1.87
C VAL A 124 -30.85 -13.71 0.79
N GLU A 125 -30.81 -12.45 1.20
CA GLU A 125 -30.78 -11.32 0.26
C GLU A 125 -29.60 -11.43 -0.70
N PHE A 126 -29.87 -11.23 -1.99
CA PHE A 126 -28.86 -11.28 -3.05
C PHE A 126 -27.65 -10.38 -2.78
N SER A 127 -27.87 -9.20 -2.18
CA SER A 127 -26.82 -8.25 -1.81
C SER A 127 -25.80 -8.83 -0.80
N LYS A 128 -26.26 -9.65 0.15
CA LYS A 128 -25.41 -10.31 1.14
C LYS A 128 -24.59 -11.43 0.49
N VAL A 129 -25.19 -12.18 -0.43
CA VAL A 129 -24.51 -13.22 -1.20
C VAL A 129 -23.34 -12.63 -2.00
N GLN A 130 -23.57 -11.52 -2.72
CA GLN A 130 -22.52 -10.84 -3.49
C GLN A 130 -21.37 -10.34 -2.61
N ARG A 131 -21.69 -9.70 -1.47
CA ARG A 131 -20.66 -9.24 -0.53
C ARG A 131 -19.84 -10.41 0.03
N SER A 132 -20.50 -11.53 0.36
CA SER A 132 -19.81 -12.73 0.83
C SER A 132 -18.90 -13.31 -0.24
N GLN A 133 -19.36 -13.39 -1.50
CA GLN A 133 -18.54 -13.86 -2.63
C GLN A 133 -17.28 -13.01 -2.80
N VAL A 134 -17.42 -11.68 -2.80
CA VAL A 134 -16.29 -10.76 -2.95
C VAL A 134 -15.32 -10.89 -1.78
N SER A 135 -15.83 -10.93 -0.54
CA SER A 135 -15.01 -11.09 0.66
C SER A 135 -14.22 -12.39 0.66
N LEU A 136 -14.89 -13.52 0.37
CA LEU A 136 -14.28 -14.84 0.32
C LEU A 136 -13.26 -14.94 -0.82
N ALA A 137 -13.56 -14.36 -1.98
CA ALA A 137 -12.63 -14.31 -3.11
C ALA A 137 -11.36 -13.51 -2.76
N HIS A 138 -11.48 -12.37 -2.07
CA HIS A 138 -10.34 -11.60 -1.59
C HIS A 138 -9.53 -12.38 -0.55
N ALA A 139 -10.18 -13.00 0.43
CA ALA A 139 -9.51 -13.80 1.46
C ALA A 139 -8.71 -14.97 0.85
N ASN A 140 -9.34 -15.73 -0.04
CA ASN A 140 -8.70 -16.83 -0.75
C ASN A 140 -7.53 -16.36 -1.62
N SER A 141 -7.70 -15.27 -2.38
CA SER A 141 -6.64 -14.72 -3.21
C SER A 141 -5.45 -14.23 -2.39
N ARG A 142 -5.71 -13.52 -1.28
CA ARG A 142 -4.66 -13.02 -0.37
C ARG A 142 -3.86 -14.17 0.24
N LYS A 143 -4.55 -15.24 0.68
CA LYS A 143 -3.89 -16.41 1.27
C LYS A 143 -3.07 -17.18 0.24
N LYS A 144 -3.59 -17.40 -0.97
CA LYS A 144 -2.86 -18.07 -2.06
C LYS A 144 -1.63 -17.29 -2.53
N ILE A 145 -1.71 -15.97 -2.57
CA ILE A 145 -0.60 -15.09 -2.96
C ILE A 145 0.40 -14.88 -1.81
N GLN A 146 0.08 -15.35 -0.59
CA GLN A 146 0.84 -15.04 0.64
C GLN A 146 1.06 -13.53 0.77
N TYR A 147 -0.03 -12.77 0.64
CA TYR A 147 0.03 -11.31 0.59
C TYR A 147 0.59 -10.73 1.90
N ASP A 148 1.82 -10.25 1.86
CA ASP A 148 2.48 -9.63 3.00
C ASP A 148 2.07 -8.15 3.15
N THR A 149 1.35 -7.85 4.23
CA THR A 149 0.91 -6.48 4.53
C THR A 149 2.08 -5.58 4.98
N ALA A 150 3.15 -6.17 5.50
CA ALA A 150 4.33 -5.41 5.93
C ALA A 150 5.08 -4.79 4.75
N ARG A 151 5.04 -5.46 3.58
CA ARG A 151 5.68 -5.02 2.33
C ARG A 151 4.78 -4.15 1.45
N GLU A 152 3.60 -3.80 1.94
CA GLU A 152 2.70 -2.91 1.21
C GLU A 152 3.27 -1.50 1.09
N ASP A 153 3.40 -1.05 -0.17
CA ASP A 153 3.96 0.23 -0.59
C ASP A 153 2.92 1.36 -0.66
N HIS A 154 1.63 1.04 -0.54
CA HIS A 154 0.54 2.02 -0.53
C HIS A 154 0.72 3.05 0.59
N ALA A 155 1.05 2.59 1.81
CA ALA A 155 1.29 3.47 2.94
C ALA A 155 2.46 4.44 2.69
N VAL A 156 3.54 3.95 2.06
CA VAL A 156 4.71 4.78 1.70
C VAL A 156 4.29 5.87 0.71
N MET A 157 3.53 5.52 -0.33
CA MET A 157 3.05 6.49 -1.31
C MET A 157 2.14 7.57 -0.70
N GLN A 158 1.24 7.19 0.20
CA GLN A 158 0.36 8.16 0.87
C GLN A 158 1.12 9.05 1.84
N CYS A 159 2.07 8.50 2.60
CA CYS A 159 2.89 9.29 3.51
C CYS A 159 3.71 10.36 2.76
N ILE A 160 4.34 10.02 1.63
CA ILE A 160 5.12 11.02 0.87
C ILE A 160 4.23 12.06 0.19
N SER A 161 3.04 11.70 -0.30
CA SER A 161 2.07 12.67 -0.83
C SER A 161 1.63 13.63 0.27
N MET A 162 1.30 13.10 1.45
CA MET A 162 0.93 13.90 2.62
C MET A 162 2.05 14.86 3.02
N LEU A 163 3.32 14.42 3.03
CA LEU A 163 4.45 15.31 3.32
C LEU A 163 4.60 16.44 2.31
N ASP A 164 4.43 16.15 1.01
CA ASP A 164 4.49 17.17 -0.04
C ASP A 164 3.33 18.18 0.11
N ASP A 165 2.11 17.72 0.40
CA ASP A 165 0.93 18.57 0.64
C ASP A 165 1.11 19.43 1.91
N MET A 166 1.61 18.83 2.99
CA MET A 166 1.91 19.54 4.24
C MET A 166 2.94 20.64 4.02
N THR A 167 3.96 20.41 3.19
CA THR A 167 4.99 21.40 2.90
C THR A 167 4.40 22.64 2.22
N VAL A 168 3.57 22.44 1.18
CA VAL A 168 2.92 23.55 0.46
C VAL A 168 2.01 24.33 1.41
N ALA A 169 1.12 23.63 2.11
CA ALA A 169 0.15 24.29 2.99
C ALA A 169 0.81 24.98 4.20
N THR A 170 1.92 24.44 4.72
CA THR A 170 2.70 25.09 5.80
C THR A 170 3.31 26.40 5.32
N ASN A 171 3.83 26.44 4.09
CA ASN A 171 4.35 27.67 3.49
C ASN A 171 3.24 28.69 3.23
N ASP A 172 2.09 28.25 2.72
CA ASP A 172 0.96 29.15 2.43
C ASP A 172 0.43 29.80 3.71
N TYR A 173 0.26 29.02 4.79
CA TYR A 173 -0.16 29.55 6.08
C TYR A 173 0.89 30.48 6.69
N PHE A 174 2.17 30.13 6.58
CA PHE A 174 3.25 30.99 7.05
C PHE A 174 3.27 32.33 6.31
N MET A 175 3.13 32.34 5.00
CA MET A 175 3.05 33.58 4.22
C MET A 175 1.84 34.43 4.63
N ARG A 176 0.70 33.80 4.95
CA ARG A 176 -0.49 34.51 5.46
C ARG A 176 -0.25 35.13 6.84
N ILE A 177 0.30 34.36 7.79
CA ILE A 177 0.66 34.86 9.13
C ILE A 177 1.62 36.04 9.00
N LYS A 178 2.65 35.88 8.16
CA LYS A 178 3.66 36.90 7.89
C LYS A 178 3.01 38.17 7.36
N GLU A 179 2.16 38.08 6.34
CA GLU A 179 1.46 39.25 5.78
C GLU A 179 0.60 39.96 6.83
N MET A 180 -0.16 39.23 7.64
CA MET A 180 -1.06 39.81 8.65
C MET A 180 -0.26 40.46 9.80
N TYR A 181 0.72 39.76 10.35
CA TYR A 181 1.53 40.25 11.47
C TYR A 181 2.46 41.39 11.08
N SER A 182 2.88 41.47 9.81
CA SER A 182 3.72 42.57 9.31
C SER A 182 3.06 43.93 9.35
N TRP A 183 1.73 44.00 9.38
CA TRP A 183 1.03 45.27 9.63
C TRP A 183 1.32 45.81 11.03
N HIS A 184 1.53 44.92 12.00
CA HIS A 184 1.83 45.24 13.38
C HIS A 184 3.31 45.43 13.66
N PHE A 185 4.13 44.52 13.14
CA PHE A 185 5.57 44.49 13.39
C PHE A 185 6.34 44.09 12.13
N PRO A 186 6.53 45.02 11.17
CA PRO A 186 7.16 44.73 9.88
C PRO A 186 8.64 44.36 10.00
N GLU A 187 9.35 44.88 10.99
CA GLU A 187 10.78 44.65 11.22
C GLU A 187 11.08 43.20 11.64
N LEU A 188 10.10 42.46 12.14
CA LEU A 188 10.30 41.07 12.55
C LEU A 188 10.74 40.17 11.39
N ILE A 189 10.34 40.49 10.15
CA ILE A 189 10.71 39.72 8.95
C ILE A 189 12.21 39.83 8.65
N THR A 190 12.80 41.00 8.85
CA THR A 190 14.21 41.22 8.54
C THR A 190 15.12 40.58 9.59
N ILE A 191 14.63 40.50 10.84
CA ILE A 191 15.32 39.89 11.97
C ILE A 191 15.24 38.36 11.89
N CYS A 192 14.05 37.79 11.81
CA CYS A 192 13.84 36.34 11.80
C CYS A 192 13.78 35.80 10.36
N LYS A 193 14.88 35.21 9.89
CA LYS A 193 14.98 34.65 8.53
C LYS A 193 14.39 33.25 8.40
N GLU A 194 14.45 32.44 9.46
CA GLU A 194 13.88 31.10 9.47
C GLU A 194 12.41 31.12 9.87
N GLN A 195 11.62 30.22 9.28
CA GLN A 195 10.18 30.14 9.51
C GLN A 195 9.84 29.79 10.96
N MET A 196 10.54 28.83 11.56
CA MET A 196 10.31 28.43 12.96
C MET A 196 10.62 29.57 13.93
N GLN A 197 11.79 30.20 13.77
CA GLN A 197 12.18 31.37 14.57
C GLN A 197 11.16 32.51 14.47
N TYR A 198 10.60 32.76 13.28
CA TYR A 198 9.58 33.78 13.10
C TYR A 198 8.28 33.44 13.83
N LEU A 199 7.79 32.20 13.70
CA LEU A 199 6.57 31.75 14.37
C LEU A 199 6.72 31.75 15.90
N GLU A 200 7.88 31.33 16.42
CA GLU A 200 8.23 31.39 17.84
C GLU A 200 8.25 32.83 18.34
N ALA A 201 8.87 33.73 17.58
CA ALA A 201 8.88 35.15 17.91
C ALA A 201 7.49 35.76 17.91
N VAL A 202 6.63 35.44 16.93
CA VAL A 202 5.23 35.90 16.91
C VAL A 202 4.49 35.42 18.16
N ASN A 203 4.67 34.16 18.54
CA ASN A 203 3.99 33.58 19.70
C ASN A 203 4.48 34.15 21.05
N VAL A 204 5.75 34.51 21.16
CA VAL A 204 6.33 35.04 22.40
C VAL A 204 6.16 36.57 22.52
N VAL A 205 6.36 37.30 21.42
CA VAL A 205 6.19 38.75 21.39
C VAL A 205 4.72 39.11 21.61
N GLY A 206 3.80 38.36 21.01
CA GLY A 206 2.39 38.67 21.19
C GLY A 206 2.08 40.08 20.63
N ASN A 207 1.31 40.84 21.40
CA ASN A 207 1.11 42.27 21.17
C ASN A 207 2.28 43.05 21.75
N ARG A 208 2.94 43.89 20.93
CA ARG A 208 4.14 44.65 21.32
C ARG A 208 3.97 45.49 22.58
N ASN A 209 2.74 45.97 22.84
CA ASN A 209 2.44 46.87 23.97
C ASN A 209 2.39 46.12 25.30
N THR A 210 2.07 44.82 25.28
CA THR A 210 1.91 43.97 26.47
C THR A 210 2.96 42.86 26.58
N ALA A 211 3.86 42.78 25.60
CA ALA A 211 4.92 41.79 25.50
C ALA A 211 5.86 41.80 26.72
N ASN A 212 6.17 40.62 27.26
CA ASN A 212 7.18 40.47 28.30
C ASN A 212 8.59 40.49 27.69
N ARG A 213 9.30 41.61 27.83
CA ARG A 213 10.66 41.80 27.27
C ARG A 213 11.66 40.75 27.76
N GLU A 214 11.50 40.22 28.97
CA GLU A 214 12.39 39.17 29.49
C GLU A 214 12.23 37.83 28.77
N GLU A 215 11.02 37.52 28.29
CA GLU A 215 10.76 36.30 27.52
C GLU A 215 11.21 36.47 26.07
N VAL A 216 11.00 37.66 25.49
CA VAL A 216 11.51 37.99 24.15
C VAL A 216 13.04 37.90 24.10
N LEU A 217 13.74 38.31 25.16
CA LEU A 217 15.21 38.19 25.25
C LEU A 217 15.73 36.76 25.26
N LYS A 218 14.91 35.76 25.60
CA LYS A 218 15.29 34.33 25.57
C LYS A 218 15.29 33.75 24.16
N LEU A 219 14.67 34.43 23.20
CA LEU A 219 14.69 34.04 21.79
C LEU A 219 16.09 34.25 21.20
N GLU A 220 16.43 33.47 20.18
CA GLU A 220 17.76 33.53 19.54
C GLU A 220 18.11 34.93 19.00
N ASN A 221 17.10 35.67 18.51
CA ASN A 221 17.23 37.05 18.02
C ASN A 221 16.68 38.10 19.01
N GLY A 222 16.47 37.73 20.27
CA GLY A 222 15.76 38.52 21.27
C GLY A 222 16.21 39.99 21.40
N PRO A 223 17.51 40.29 21.54
CA PRO A 223 17.99 41.67 21.67
C PRO A 223 17.62 42.58 20.50
N ALA A 224 17.73 42.06 19.26
CA ALA A 224 17.38 42.79 18.06
C ALA A 224 15.86 42.99 17.95
N ILE A 225 15.07 42.02 18.41
CA ILE A 225 13.61 42.13 18.45
C ILE A 225 13.18 43.23 19.44
N VAL A 226 13.76 43.27 20.65
CA VAL A 226 13.43 44.30 21.65
C VAL A 226 13.82 45.70 21.16
N GLU A 227 14.99 45.85 20.54
CA GLU A 227 15.40 47.13 19.94
C GLU A 227 14.42 47.56 18.84
N ALA A 228 14.03 46.63 17.97
CA ALA A 228 13.08 46.91 16.89
C ALA A 228 11.66 47.21 17.40
N MET A 229 11.25 46.64 18.54
CA MET A 229 9.98 46.97 19.19
C MET A 229 9.92 48.43 19.65
N ASP A 230 11.05 49.01 20.07
CA ASP A 230 11.10 50.41 20.49
C ASP A 230 11.13 51.38 19.29
N SER A 231 11.57 50.92 18.11
CA SER A 231 11.70 51.74 16.89
C SER A 231 10.65 51.46 15.80
N THR A 232 9.70 50.55 16.04
CA THR A 232 8.75 50.10 15.02
C THR A 232 7.75 51.18 14.61
N ILE A 233 7.39 51.20 13.32
CA ILE A 233 6.39 52.12 12.75
C ILE A 233 5.06 51.38 12.47
N GLY A 234 4.94 50.11 12.85
CA GLY A 234 3.74 49.30 12.59
C GLY A 234 2.48 49.82 13.27
N GLY A 235 1.31 49.47 12.71
CA GLY A 235 0.01 49.83 13.27
C GLY A 235 -0.39 48.95 14.46
N ASP A 236 -1.36 49.40 15.24
CA ASP A 236 -1.95 48.53 16.28
C ASP A 236 -2.99 47.58 15.64
N LEU A 237 -2.95 46.31 16.05
CA LEU A 237 -3.95 45.31 15.68
C LEU A 237 -5.04 45.22 16.75
N ILE A 238 -6.24 44.82 16.34
CA ILE A 238 -7.36 44.54 17.23
C ILE A 238 -7.14 43.17 17.90
N GLU A 239 -7.59 42.99 19.15
CA GLU A 239 -7.39 41.75 19.90
C GLU A 239 -7.97 40.50 19.22
N GLU A 240 -9.10 40.65 18.50
CA GLU A 240 -9.72 39.55 17.74
C GLU A 240 -8.81 39.05 16.61
N ASP A 241 -8.27 39.96 15.79
CA ASP A 241 -7.32 39.63 14.73
C ASP A 241 -6.03 39.03 15.30
N PHE A 242 -5.59 39.55 16.44
CA PHE A 242 -4.42 39.06 17.14
C PHE A 242 -4.59 37.60 17.57
N THR A 243 -5.73 37.29 18.19
CA THR A 243 -6.07 35.94 18.64
C THR A 243 -6.09 34.97 17.45
N MET A 244 -6.70 35.38 16.33
CA MET A 244 -6.73 34.57 15.11
C MET A 244 -5.31 34.27 14.56
N ILE A 245 -4.41 35.26 14.56
CA ILE A 245 -3.01 35.07 14.10
C ILE A 245 -2.28 34.08 15.01
N MET A 246 -2.46 34.21 16.32
CA MET A 246 -1.82 33.33 17.32
C MET A 246 -2.32 31.89 17.22
N GLU A 247 -3.63 31.68 17.07
CA GLU A 247 -4.21 30.36 16.84
C GLU A 247 -3.66 29.72 15.56
N LEU A 248 -3.61 30.48 14.46
CA LEU A 248 -3.07 29.99 13.20
C LEU A 248 -1.56 29.67 13.31
N SER A 249 -0.79 30.48 14.03
CA SER A 249 0.62 30.24 14.33
C SER A 249 0.82 28.93 15.10
N GLY A 250 0.01 28.69 16.13
CA GLY A 250 0.01 27.43 16.89
C GLY A 250 -0.28 26.21 16.02
N VAL A 251 -1.31 26.29 15.16
CA VAL A 251 -1.64 25.21 14.20
C VAL A 251 -0.48 24.95 13.22
N VAL A 252 0.21 25.99 12.76
CA VAL A 252 1.37 25.82 11.86
C VAL A 252 2.54 25.16 12.58
N MET A 253 2.81 25.50 13.84
CA MET A 253 3.84 24.81 14.64
C MET A 253 3.52 23.33 14.84
N GLU A 254 2.30 23.01 15.26
CA GLU A 254 1.84 21.61 15.43
C GLU A 254 2.00 20.83 14.11
N LYS A 255 1.69 21.48 12.97
CA LYS A 255 1.86 20.88 11.65
C LYS A 255 3.33 20.59 11.31
N ILE A 256 4.27 21.43 11.73
CA ILE A 256 5.70 21.21 11.54
C ILE A 256 6.21 20.04 12.41
N GLU A 257 5.69 19.91 13.63
CA GLU A 257 5.96 18.74 14.49
C GLU A 257 5.41 17.47 13.86
N LEU A 258 4.15 17.48 13.40
CA LEU A 258 3.52 16.36 12.70
C LEU A 258 4.30 15.98 11.43
N TYR A 259 4.83 16.95 10.70
CA TYR A 259 5.69 16.70 9.53
C TYR A 259 6.94 15.89 9.92
N THR A 260 7.58 16.25 11.02
CA THR A 260 8.75 15.54 11.54
C THR A 260 8.41 14.10 11.94
N HIS A 261 7.27 13.89 12.61
CA HIS A 261 6.78 12.55 12.93
C HIS A 261 6.45 11.72 11.70
N ALA A 262 5.77 12.32 10.71
CA ALA A 262 5.44 11.66 9.45
C ALA A 262 6.70 11.29 8.65
N MET A 263 7.73 12.15 8.67
CA MET A 263 9.05 11.81 8.12
C MET A 263 9.62 10.57 8.78
N GLN A 264 9.75 10.55 10.12
CA GLN A 264 10.28 9.39 10.86
C GLN A 264 9.50 8.11 10.56
N HIS A 265 8.17 8.20 10.47
CA HIS A 265 7.31 7.08 10.09
C HIS A 265 7.61 6.58 8.68
N LEU A 266 7.75 7.49 7.71
CA LEU A 266 8.15 7.17 6.33
C LEU A 266 9.51 6.45 6.32
N GLU A 267 10.49 6.91 7.10
CA GLU A 267 11.82 6.27 7.15
C GLU A 267 11.72 4.82 7.64
N LYS A 268 10.96 4.58 8.71
CA LYS A 268 10.74 3.24 9.27
C LYS A 268 10.07 2.33 8.25
N ARG A 269 9.00 2.79 7.60
CA ARG A 269 8.31 1.99 6.56
C ARG A 269 9.16 1.75 5.33
N LEU A 270 9.95 2.73 4.91
CA LEU A 270 10.81 2.58 3.75
C LEU A 270 11.97 1.60 4.01
N SER A 271 12.44 1.49 5.25
CA SER A 271 13.43 0.48 5.64
C SER A 271 12.89 -0.96 5.54
N THR A 272 11.59 -1.17 5.72
CA THR A 272 10.97 -2.50 5.57
C THR A 272 10.56 -2.80 4.13
N VAL A 273 10.14 -1.78 3.37
CA VAL A 273 9.63 -1.94 2.00
C VAL A 273 10.74 -1.93 0.95
N ALA A 274 11.70 -0.99 1.05
CA ALA A 274 12.75 -0.78 0.04
C ALA A 274 14.10 -0.36 0.68
N PRO A 275 14.74 -1.25 1.47
CA PRO A 275 16.01 -0.95 2.14
C PRO A 275 17.16 -0.67 1.17
N ASN A 276 17.29 -1.44 0.07
CA ASN A 276 18.43 -1.29 -0.85
C ASN A 276 18.34 0.00 -1.64
N LEU A 277 17.15 0.35 -2.13
CA LEU A 277 16.91 1.62 -2.81
C LEU A 277 17.18 2.80 -1.88
N THR A 278 16.74 2.70 -0.62
CA THR A 278 16.97 3.72 0.40
C THR A 278 18.45 3.92 0.71
N ALA A 279 19.20 2.84 0.89
CA ALA A 279 20.64 2.89 1.11
C ALA A 279 21.38 3.54 -0.08
N LEU A 280 20.89 3.30 -1.31
CA LEU A 280 21.51 3.78 -2.54
C LEU A 280 21.27 5.27 -2.82
N VAL A 281 20.02 5.76 -2.78
CA VAL A 281 19.70 7.16 -3.20
C VAL A 281 19.26 8.07 -2.05
N GLY A 282 19.03 7.50 -0.86
CA GLY A 282 18.47 8.21 0.28
C GLY A 282 16.93 8.17 0.30
N LYS A 283 16.39 8.39 1.50
CA LYS A 283 14.98 8.14 1.86
C LYS A 283 13.99 8.97 1.02
N MET A 284 14.23 10.29 0.91
CA MET A 284 13.34 11.21 0.18
C MET A 284 13.30 10.92 -1.33
N VAL A 285 14.45 10.65 -1.93
CA VAL A 285 14.52 10.37 -3.38
C VAL A 285 13.91 9.01 -3.67
N ALA A 286 14.19 7.99 -2.84
CA ALA A 286 13.58 6.67 -2.97
C ALA A 286 12.05 6.72 -2.88
N ALA A 287 11.49 7.37 -1.85
CA ALA A 287 10.04 7.51 -1.69
C ALA A 287 9.40 8.24 -2.88
N ARG A 288 10.01 9.33 -3.37
CA ARG A 288 9.50 10.07 -4.54
C ARG A 288 9.57 9.26 -5.84
N LEU A 289 10.60 8.41 -6.02
CA LEU A 289 10.68 7.50 -7.17
C LEU A 289 9.55 6.47 -7.14
N ILE A 290 9.25 5.88 -5.97
CA ILE A 290 8.16 4.92 -5.79
C ILE A 290 6.81 5.58 -6.08
N LEU A 291 6.55 6.76 -5.49
CA LEU A 291 5.33 7.53 -5.73
C LEU A 291 5.14 7.81 -7.22
N LYS A 292 6.18 8.30 -7.88
CA LYS A 292 6.08 8.73 -9.27
C LYS A 292 5.93 7.57 -10.25
N ALA A 293 6.46 6.40 -9.92
CA ALA A 293 6.22 5.16 -10.65
C ALA A 293 4.82 4.56 -10.37
N GLY A 294 4.18 4.95 -9.27
CA GLY A 294 2.87 4.45 -8.84
C GLY A 294 2.95 3.07 -8.18
N GLY A 295 4.04 2.81 -7.46
CA GLY A 295 4.32 1.60 -6.68
C GLY A 295 5.72 1.02 -6.93
N LEU A 296 6.24 0.25 -5.98
CA LEU A 296 7.54 -0.41 -6.03
C LEU A 296 7.58 -1.46 -7.15
N SER A 297 6.51 -2.24 -7.34
CA SER A 297 6.44 -3.24 -8.41
C SER A 297 6.51 -2.60 -9.79
N LYS A 298 5.83 -1.46 -10.00
CA LYS A 298 5.91 -0.70 -11.26
C LYS A 298 7.29 -0.08 -11.44
N LEU A 299 7.91 0.40 -10.38
CA LEU A 299 9.29 0.91 -10.41
C LEU A 299 10.29 -0.20 -10.80
N ALA A 300 10.13 -1.43 -10.29
CA ALA A 300 10.98 -2.57 -10.61
C ALA A 300 10.88 -2.98 -12.10
N LEU A 301 9.70 -2.84 -12.69
CA LEU A 301 9.45 -3.10 -14.12
C LEU A 301 10.00 -1.99 -15.03
N CYS A 302 10.21 -0.77 -14.51
CA CYS A 302 10.74 0.33 -15.31
C CYS A 302 12.17 0.05 -15.77
N PRO A 303 12.52 0.35 -17.03
CA PRO A 303 13.90 0.27 -17.49
C PRO A 303 14.72 1.42 -16.89
N SER A 304 16.03 1.21 -16.79
CA SER A 304 16.97 2.21 -16.24
C SER A 304 16.88 3.58 -16.94
N SER A 305 16.59 3.62 -18.24
CA SER A 305 16.43 4.86 -19.00
C SER A 305 15.20 5.66 -18.57
N THR A 306 14.10 4.99 -18.23
CA THR A 306 12.88 5.63 -17.71
C THR A 306 13.13 6.16 -16.30
N ILE A 307 13.78 5.37 -15.44
CA ILE A 307 14.12 5.79 -14.07
C ILE A 307 15.03 7.04 -14.09
N GLN A 308 15.93 7.15 -15.06
CA GLN A 308 16.81 8.31 -15.22
C GLN A 308 16.05 9.64 -15.41
N VAL A 309 14.94 9.61 -16.14
CA VAL A 309 14.15 10.81 -16.50
C VAL A 309 12.84 10.90 -15.71
N LEU A 310 12.61 10.01 -14.75
CA LEU A 310 11.39 9.96 -13.94
C LEU A 310 11.17 11.30 -13.22
N GLY A 311 9.97 11.90 -13.34
CA GLY A 311 9.67 13.24 -12.83
C GLY A 311 10.01 14.40 -13.77
N ALA A 312 10.76 14.17 -14.85
CA ALA A 312 10.98 15.15 -15.92
C ALA A 312 10.12 14.87 -17.16
N GLU A 313 9.03 14.10 -17.04
CA GLU A 313 8.24 13.64 -18.19
C GLU A 313 7.69 14.80 -19.03
N LYS A 314 7.18 15.86 -18.40
CA LYS A 314 6.65 17.04 -19.11
C LYS A 314 7.71 17.67 -20.02
N ALA A 315 8.92 17.84 -19.49
CA ALA A 315 10.05 18.39 -20.24
C ALA A 315 10.52 17.42 -21.34
N LEU A 316 10.52 16.12 -21.07
CA LEU A 316 10.85 15.07 -22.04
C LEU A 316 9.86 15.07 -23.22
N PHE A 317 8.55 15.05 -22.94
CA PHE A 317 7.52 15.06 -23.98
C PHE A 317 7.52 16.35 -24.78
N ARG A 318 7.75 17.50 -24.14
CA ARG A 318 7.91 18.78 -24.84
C ARG A 318 9.14 18.75 -25.75
N ALA A 319 10.26 18.20 -25.29
CA ALA A 319 11.47 18.07 -26.10
C ALA A 319 11.27 17.14 -27.31
N MET A 320 10.57 16.02 -27.12
CA MET A 320 10.25 15.11 -28.21
C MET A 320 9.33 15.76 -29.25
N LYS A 321 8.29 16.50 -28.82
CA LYS A 321 7.39 17.22 -29.74
C LYS A 321 8.10 18.32 -30.53
N SER A 322 9.01 19.05 -29.87
CA SER A 322 9.76 20.17 -30.47
C SER A 322 11.07 19.74 -31.14
N LYS A 323 11.40 18.44 -31.16
CA LYS A 323 12.71 17.89 -31.59
C LYS A 323 13.91 18.62 -30.97
N SER A 324 13.78 19.06 -29.72
CA SER A 324 14.83 19.75 -28.96
C SER A 324 15.58 18.79 -28.03
N LYS A 325 16.58 19.29 -27.31
CA LYS A 325 17.43 18.48 -26.42
C LYS A 325 16.58 17.88 -25.28
N THR A 326 16.62 16.56 -25.14
CA THR A 326 15.94 15.85 -24.05
C THR A 326 16.62 16.10 -22.69
N PRO A 327 15.84 16.12 -21.59
CA PRO A 327 16.40 16.22 -20.25
C PRO A 327 17.27 14.99 -19.94
N LYS A 328 18.38 15.22 -19.23
CA LYS A 328 19.36 14.17 -18.89
C LYS A 328 19.09 13.51 -17.54
N TYR A 329 18.21 14.08 -16.72
CA TYR A 329 17.92 13.64 -15.36
C TYR A 329 16.54 14.15 -14.93
N GLY A 330 15.87 13.39 -14.06
CA GLY A 330 14.65 13.77 -13.35
C GLY A 330 14.88 13.83 -11.85
N LEU A 331 14.08 13.11 -11.06
CA LEU A 331 14.13 13.08 -9.59
C LEU A 331 15.49 12.61 -9.03
N ILE A 332 16.21 11.76 -9.78
CA ILE A 332 17.55 11.28 -9.40
C ILE A 332 18.57 12.42 -9.29
N PHE A 333 18.33 13.58 -9.92
CA PHE A 333 19.18 14.75 -9.78
C PHE A 333 19.31 15.21 -8.32
N ASN A 334 18.25 15.04 -7.52
CA ASN A 334 18.24 15.45 -6.12
C ASN A 334 19.06 14.54 -5.20
N SER A 335 19.63 13.45 -5.73
CA SER A 335 20.57 12.63 -4.98
C SER A 335 21.87 13.38 -4.69
N SER A 336 22.43 13.17 -3.51
CA SER A 336 23.70 13.79 -3.09
C SER A 336 24.85 13.48 -4.05
N PHE A 337 24.86 12.30 -4.66
CA PHE A 337 25.87 11.89 -5.64
C PHE A 337 25.85 12.73 -6.91
N VAL A 338 24.68 13.01 -7.47
CA VAL A 338 24.57 13.77 -8.73
C VAL A 338 24.85 15.25 -8.49
N ASN A 339 24.39 15.81 -7.37
CA ASN A 339 24.62 17.21 -7.02
C ASN A 339 26.11 17.53 -6.76
N SER A 340 26.82 16.64 -6.07
CA SER A 340 28.26 16.79 -5.78
C SER A 340 29.17 16.56 -6.99
N THR A 341 28.67 15.95 -8.07
CA THR A 341 29.45 15.69 -9.28
C THR A 341 29.59 16.93 -10.17
N ALA A 342 30.76 17.10 -10.80
CA ALA A 342 31.01 18.14 -11.81
C ALA A 342 29.99 18.12 -12.97
N PRO A 343 29.50 19.27 -13.47
CA PRO A 343 28.40 19.33 -14.46
C PRO A 343 28.60 18.47 -15.71
N ARG A 344 29.84 18.33 -16.19
CA ARG A 344 30.18 17.50 -17.36
C ARG A 344 29.94 16.00 -17.12
N MET A 345 30.11 15.54 -15.88
CA MET A 345 30.01 14.13 -15.49
C MET A 345 28.61 13.75 -14.96
N ARG A 346 27.77 14.73 -14.58
CA ARG A 346 26.42 14.49 -14.03
C ARG A 346 25.55 13.57 -14.87
N GLY A 347 25.57 13.71 -16.20
CA GLY A 347 24.80 12.84 -17.09
C GLY A 347 25.27 11.39 -17.09
N ARG A 348 26.58 11.15 -16.96
CA ARG A 348 27.17 9.80 -16.89
C ARG A 348 26.87 9.15 -15.54
N VAL A 349 27.02 9.90 -14.45
CA VAL A 349 26.72 9.43 -13.08
C VAL A 349 25.23 9.17 -12.93
N SER A 350 24.36 10.06 -13.40
CA SER A 350 22.90 9.86 -13.38
C SER A 350 22.48 8.59 -14.11
N ARG A 351 23.01 8.33 -15.32
CA ARG A 351 22.74 7.08 -16.05
C ARG A 351 23.19 5.84 -15.25
N TYR A 352 24.40 5.88 -14.69
CA TYR A 352 24.93 4.77 -13.90
C TYR A 352 24.11 4.51 -12.62
N LEU A 353 23.80 5.57 -11.88
CA LEU A 353 22.97 5.52 -10.69
C LEU A 353 21.58 4.96 -11.02
N SER A 354 20.96 5.39 -12.11
CA SER A 354 19.66 4.88 -12.56
C SER A 354 19.68 3.38 -12.85
N SER A 355 20.80 2.86 -13.39
CA SER A 355 20.96 1.42 -13.62
C SER A 355 21.07 0.65 -12.31
N LYS A 356 21.76 1.21 -11.32
CA LYS A 356 21.85 0.61 -9.97
C LYS A 356 20.52 0.70 -9.23
N CYS A 357 19.78 1.81 -9.35
CA CYS A 357 18.43 1.94 -8.80
C CYS A 357 17.48 0.89 -9.39
N ALA A 358 17.53 0.65 -10.71
CA ALA A 358 16.71 -0.39 -11.35
C ALA A 358 16.98 -1.78 -10.74
N ILE A 359 18.25 -2.11 -10.48
CA ILE A 359 18.63 -3.39 -9.87
C ILE A 359 18.17 -3.43 -8.41
N ALA A 360 18.45 -2.39 -7.63
CA ALA A 360 18.06 -2.29 -6.23
C ALA A 360 16.53 -2.40 -6.05
N SER A 361 15.74 -1.70 -6.87
CA SER A 361 14.27 -1.78 -6.84
C SER A 361 13.74 -3.18 -7.17
N ARG A 362 14.42 -3.93 -8.05
CA ARG A 362 14.05 -5.32 -8.36
C ARG A 362 14.37 -6.27 -7.21
N ILE A 363 15.53 -6.09 -6.58
CA ILE A 363 15.90 -6.86 -5.38
C ILE A 363 14.90 -6.58 -4.27
N ASP A 364 14.59 -5.32 -3.98
CA ASP A 364 13.63 -4.93 -2.94
C ASP A 364 12.21 -5.47 -3.21
N CYS A 365 11.79 -5.53 -4.48
CA CYS A 365 10.45 -5.99 -4.86
C CYS A 365 10.30 -7.53 -4.86
N TYR A 366 11.32 -8.26 -5.33
CA TYR A 366 11.20 -9.71 -5.61
C TYR A 366 12.02 -10.59 -4.68
N SER A 367 12.90 -10.04 -3.85
CA SER A 367 13.64 -10.83 -2.87
C SER A 367 12.75 -11.10 -1.66
N ASP A 368 12.68 -12.34 -1.17
CA ASP A 368 11.98 -12.66 0.07
C ASP A 368 12.70 -12.11 1.30
N ARG A 369 14.03 -11.93 1.22
CA ARG A 369 14.87 -11.44 2.31
C ARG A 369 15.07 -9.93 2.23
N VAL A 370 14.56 -9.22 3.23
CA VAL A 370 14.72 -7.77 3.38
C VAL A 370 16.11 -7.48 3.96
N THR A 371 17.04 -6.98 3.14
CA THR A 371 18.41 -6.59 3.53
C THR A 371 18.81 -5.30 2.83
N ASP A 372 19.72 -4.52 3.41
CA ASP A 372 20.28 -3.29 2.83
C ASP A 372 21.69 -3.49 2.22
N ALA A 373 22.29 -4.67 2.44
CA ALA A 373 23.66 -4.99 2.04
C ALA A 373 23.92 -4.78 0.54
N TYR A 374 22.97 -5.15 -0.32
CA TYR A 374 23.10 -4.93 -1.77
C TYR A 374 23.09 -3.43 -2.11
N GLY A 375 22.24 -2.65 -1.44
CA GLY A 375 22.17 -1.20 -1.59
C GLY A 375 23.45 -0.51 -1.14
N VAL A 376 24.02 -0.91 -0.01
CA VAL A 376 25.31 -0.40 0.49
C VAL A 376 26.44 -0.70 -0.49
N ALA A 377 26.54 -1.94 -0.98
CA ALA A 377 27.56 -2.32 -1.96
C ALA A 377 27.42 -1.52 -3.28
N MET A 378 26.18 -1.33 -3.75
CA MET A 378 25.90 -0.50 -4.94
C MET A 378 26.22 0.97 -4.71
N LYS A 379 26.02 1.50 -3.51
CA LYS A 379 26.38 2.87 -3.13
C LYS A 379 27.89 3.09 -3.25
N THR A 380 28.70 2.17 -2.71
CA THR A 380 30.17 2.23 -2.82
C THR A 380 30.61 2.25 -4.29
N MET A 381 30.01 1.43 -5.15
CA MET A 381 30.30 1.44 -6.59
C MET A 381 30.00 2.80 -7.24
N VAL A 382 28.88 3.44 -6.88
CA VAL A 382 28.52 4.78 -7.41
C VAL A 382 29.48 5.85 -6.90
N GLU A 383 29.89 5.78 -5.63
CA GLU A 383 30.85 6.69 -5.01
C GLU A 383 32.22 6.64 -5.68
N GLU A 384 32.74 5.44 -5.92
CA GLU A 384 34.01 5.23 -6.62
C GLU A 384 33.98 5.82 -8.03
N ARG A 385 32.86 5.60 -8.74
CA ARG A 385 32.68 6.14 -10.08
C ARG A 385 32.53 7.66 -10.10
N THR A 386 31.97 8.24 -9.05
CA THR A 386 31.84 9.69 -8.88
C THR A 386 33.20 10.34 -8.62
N LYS A 387 34.09 9.68 -7.87
CA LYS A 387 35.46 10.13 -7.59
C LYS A 387 36.43 10.00 -8.78
N GLY A 388 36.00 9.43 -9.90
CA GLY A 388 36.81 9.34 -11.12
C GLY A 388 37.97 8.34 -11.07
N ARG A 389 38.06 7.49 -10.04
CA ARG A 389 39.06 6.41 -9.97
C ARG A 389 38.69 5.29 -10.95
N SER A 390 39.08 5.48 -12.20
CA SER A 390 39.01 4.50 -13.28
C SER A 390 40.32 3.72 -13.34
N THR A 391 40.45 2.60 -12.64
CA THR A 391 41.49 1.62 -13.00
C THR A 391 41.06 0.16 -12.94
N HIS A 392 40.21 -0.30 -12.02
CA HIS A 392 39.63 -1.66 -12.07
C HIS A 392 38.22 -1.65 -11.47
N HIS A 393 37.19 -1.60 -12.30
CA HIS A 393 35.80 -1.75 -11.83
C HIS A 393 35.46 -3.24 -11.79
N MET A 394 35.17 -3.75 -10.59
CA MET A 394 34.55 -5.07 -10.48
C MET A 394 33.19 -5.03 -11.21
N PRO A 395 32.89 -6.03 -12.06
CA PRO A 395 31.57 -6.15 -12.67
C PRO A 395 30.48 -6.16 -11.60
N THR A 396 29.34 -5.54 -11.88
CA THR A 396 28.20 -5.49 -10.95
C THR A 396 27.86 -6.88 -10.42
N ASP A 397 27.88 -7.88 -11.29
CA ASP A 397 27.50 -9.26 -10.98
C ASP A 397 28.44 -9.87 -9.94
N THR A 398 29.75 -9.62 -10.04
CA THR A 398 30.73 -10.12 -9.07
C THR A 398 30.55 -9.51 -7.68
N VAL A 399 30.14 -8.24 -7.61
CA VAL A 399 29.88 -7.57 -6.31
C VAL A 399 28.59 -8.10 -5.69
N LEU A 400 27.55 -8.31 -6.51
CA LEU A 400 26.29 -8.88 -6.03
C LEU A 400 26.45 -10.35 -5.59
N GLN A 401 27.25 -11.14 -6.30
CA GLN A 401 27.58 -12.51 -5.90
C GLN A 401 28.32 -12.56 -4.57
N LYS A 402 29.32 -11.69 -4.35
CA LYS A 402 30.02 -11.60 -3.06
C LYS A 402 29.07 -11.27 -1.90
N VAL A 403 28.11 -10.37 -2.16
CA VAL A 403 27.10 -10.00 -1.15
C VAL A 403 26.17 -11.19 -0.90
N SER A 404 25.72 -11.92 -1.93
CA SER A 404 24.89 -13.10 -1.72
C SER A 404 25.64 -14.20 -0.97
N GLU A 405 26.91 -14.46 -1.30
CA GLU A 405 27.76 -15.42 -0.59
C GLU A 405 27.95 -15.04 0.88
N ALA A 406 28.15 -13.74 1.19
CA ALA A 406 28.26 -13.27 2.56
C ALA A 406 26.94 -13.48 3.33
N LEU A 407 25.81 -13.13 2.70
CA LEU A 407 24.48 -13.29 3.27
C LEU A 407 24.11 -14.76 3.52
N SER A 408 24.53 -15.68 2.64
CA SER A 408 24.34 -17.12 2.85
C SER A 408 25.26 -17.70 3.92
N LYS A 409 26.46 -17.14 4.11
CA LYS A 409 27.37 -17.55 5.20
C LYS A 409 26.84 -17.12 6.57
N GLU A 410 26.28 -15.92 6.67
CA GLU A 410 25.62 -15.45 7.91
C GLU A 410 24.43 -16.34 8.31
N GLU A 411 23.69 -16.85 7.32
CA GLU A 411 22.59 -17.81 7.54
C GLU A 411 23.07 -19.18 8.01
N ALA A 412 24.26 -19.63 7.57
CA ALA A 412 24.82 -20.91 8.02
C ALA A 412 25.44 -20.83 9.43
N SER A 413 25.70 -19.62 9.93
CA SER A 413 26.30 -19.37 11.25
C SER A 413 25.30 -19.05 12.37
N ASN A 414 24.05 -18.72 12.01
CA ASN A 414 22.92 -18.53 12.93
C ASN A 414 22.03 -19.76 12.90
#